data_AF-A0A2V7HFZ0-F1
#
_entry.id   AF-A0A2V7HFZ0-F1
#
_cell.length_a   1.000
_cell.length_b   1.000
_cell.length_c   1.000
_cell.angle_alpha   90.00
_cell.angle_beta   90.00
_cell.angle_gamma   90.00
#
_symmetry.space_group_name_H-M   'P 1'
#
loop_
_entity.id
_entity.type
_entity.pdbx_description
1 polymer ?
#
loop_
_entity_poly.entity_id
_entity_poly.type
_entity_poly.pdbx_seq_one_letter_code
_entity_poly.pdbx_strand_id
1 'polypeptide(L)'
;MIDEAFHLTPLDVRRYDFGRALRGYNPARVDQFRDQVAEEMERLTRINQDLDSKARSFHEQLRAFRERDKALNDALIAAQQLRDDVRAQAEREAQLIIREAQAEGERIIEAAKADVRRMEEELDTLDRSRRTYLAQVVASTLRGAGANSSGPTKE
;
A
#
# COMPACT_ATOMS: atom_id res chain seq x y z
N MET A 1 -3.61 53.13 16.37
CA MET A 1 -3.28 54.53 16.06
C MET A 1 -1.91 54.52 15.40
N ILE A 2 -1.90 54.44 14.07
CA ILE A 2 -0.74 54.82 13.29
C ILE A 2 -0.99 56.30 13.05
N ASP A 3 -0.09 57.17 13.52
CA ASP A 3 -0.13 58.60 13.19
C ASP A 3 -0.45 58.76 11.71
N GLU A 4 -1.24 59.77 11.37
CA GLU A 4 -1.48 60.18 10.00
C GLU A 4 -0.11 60.56 9.41
N ALA A 5 0.60 59.54 8.92
CA ALA A 5 2.03 59.60 8.72
C ALA A 5 2.26 60.54 7.57
N PHE A 6 2.84 61.70 7.87
CA PHE A 6 3.31 62.68 6.89
C PHE A 6 3.88 61.97 5.67
N HIS A 7 3.10 61.94 4.59
CA HIS A 7 3.38 61.16 3.39
C HIS A 7 3.82 62.13 2.31
N LEU A 8 5.13 62.20 2.06
CA LEU A 8 5.65 62.89 0.90
C LEU A 8 5.95 61.88 -0.20
N THR A 9 5.43 62.16 -1.39
CA THR A 9 5.97 61.54 -2.60
C THR A 9 7.24 62.29 -3.03
N PRO A 10 8.11 61.66 -3.84
CA PRO A 10 9.22 62.36 -4.47
C PRO A 10 8.79 63.61 -5.25
N LEU A 11 7.58 63.57 -5.84
CA LEU A 11 7.01 64.69 -6.57
C LEU A 11 6.63 65.84 -5.62
N ASP A 12 6.08 65.52 -4.45
CA ASP A 12 5.75 66.52 -3.43
C ASP A 12 7.02 67.19 -2.90
N VAL A 13 8.10 66.41 -2.69
CA VAL A 13 9.41 66.96 -2.35
C VAL A 13 9.82 67.96 -3.43
N ARG A 14 9.88 67.58 -4.72
CA ARG A 14 10.28 68.49 -5.81
C ARG A 14 9.45 69.75 -5.95
N ARG A 15 8.16 69.70 -5.59
CA ARG A 15 7.23 70.82 -5.77
C ARG A 15 7.08 71.70 -4.53
N TYR A 16 7.62 71.28 -3.40
CA TYR A 16 7.47 72.01 -2.15
C TYR A 16 8.17 73.38 -2.20
N ASP A 17 7.44 74.44 -1.87
CA ASP A 17 7.96 75.81 -1.75
C ASP A 17 8.07 76.18 -0.27
N PHE A 18 9.29 76.51 0.17
CA PHE A 18 9.59 76.85 1.57
C PHE A 18 9.28 78.32 1.91
N GLY A 19 8.90 79.15 0.94
CA GLY A 19 8.70 80.58 1.14
C GLY A 19 10.01 81.35 1.40
N ARG A 20 9.94 82.68 1.48
CA ARG A 20 11.11 83.56 1.69
C ARG A 20 11.03 84.24 3.05
N ALA A 21 12.15 84.29 3.78
CA ALA A 21 12.29 84.99 5.05
C ALA A 21 13.53 85.89 5.05
N LEU A 22 13.51 86.99 5.80
CA LEU A 22 14.56 88.02 5.84
C LEU A 22 15.94 87.47 6.26
N ARG A 23 15.97 86.33 6.96
CA ARG A 23 17.16 85.52 7.28
C ARG A 23 16.83 84.04 7.09
N GLY A 24 17.21 83.45 5.95
CA GLY A 24 16.94 82.05 5.62
C GLY A 24 18.09 81.37 4.89
N TYR A 25 17.94 80.07 4.62
CA TYR A 25 18.90 79.31 3.83
C TYR A 25 18.97 79.81 2.38
N ASN A 26 20.09 79.55 1.71
CA ASN A 26 20.27 79.88 0.29
C ASN A 26 19.29 79.06 -0.57
N PRO A 27 18.34 79.70 -1.29
CA PRO A 27 17.32 79.00 -2.07
C PRO A 27 17.89 77.99 -3.07
N ALA A 28 18.98 78.33 -3.77
CA ALA A 28 19.58 77.43 -4.76
C ALA A 28 20.15 76.14 -4.13
N ARG A 29 20.68 76.22 -2.91
CA ARG A 29 21.13 75.02 -2.18
C ARG A 29 19.98 74.18 -1.66
N VAL A 30 18.88 74.82 -1.25
CA VAL A 30 17.66 74.12 -0.81
C VAL A 30 17.02 73.40 -1.99
N ASP A 31 16.92 74.04 -3.16
CA ASP A 31 16.41 73.41 -4.38
C ASP A 31 17.26 72.20 -4.81
N GLN A 32 18.58 72.34 -4.80
CA GLN A 32 19.49 71.22 -5.10
C GLN A 32 19.30 70.05 -4.12
N PHE A 33 19.19 70.34 -2.82
CA PHE A 33 18.95 69.30 -1.81
C PHE A 33 17.59 68.63 -2.01
N ARG A 34 16.55 69.39 -2.32
CA ARG A 34 15.20 68.90 -2.61
C ARG A 34 15.21 67.93 -3.79
N ASP A 35 15.93 68.25 -4.86
CA ASP A 35 16.07 67.37 -6.02
C ASP A 35 16.80 66.06 -5.66
N GLN A 36 17.89 66.14 -4.91
CA GLN A 36 18.64 64.95 -4.43
C GLN A 36 17.80 64.06 -3.52
N VAL A 37 17.04 64.66 -2.59
CA VAL A 37 16.13 63.92 -1.70
C VAL A 37 15.04 63.23 -2.51
N ALA A 38 14.44 63.92 -3.48
CA ALA A 38 13.43 63.32 -4.35
C ALA A 38 13.98 62.15 -5.16
N GLU A 39 15.17 62.29 -5.75
CA GLU A 39 15.83 61.20 -6.50
C GLU A 39 16.09 59.97 -5.61
N GLU A 40 16.58 60.19 -4.39
CA GLU A 40 16.84 59.11 -3.44
C GLU A 40 15.54 58.45 -2.96
N MET A 41 14.48 59.23 -2.74
CA MET A 41 13.16 58.69 -2.42
C MET A 41 12.61 57.84 -3.57
N GLU A 42 12.71 58.28 -4.82
CA GLU A 42 12.31 57.46 -5.97
C GLU A 42 13.12 56.15 -6.03
N ARG A 43 14.43 56.21 -5.79
CA ARG A 43 15.30 55.03 -5.75
C ARG A 43 14.86 54.04 -4.68
N LEU A 44 14.58 54.52 -3.47
CA LEU A 44 14.10 53.70 -2.36
C LEU A 44 12.72 53.12 -2.63
N THR A 45 11.80 53.88 -3.22
CA THR A 45 10.47 53.37 -3.62
C THR A 45 10.60 52.23 -4.63
N ARG A 46 11.46 52.37 -5.65
CA ARG A 46 11.71 51.30 -6.64
C ARG A 46 12.27 50.03 -5.98
N ILE A 47 13.23 50.18 -5.08
CA ILE A 47 13.81 49.04 -4.34
C ILE A 47 12.75 48.37 -3.45
N ASN A 48 11.93 49.16 -2.77
CA ASN A 48 10.88 48.62 -1.91
C ASN A 48 9.85 47.82 -2.72
N GLN A 49 9.46 48.31 -3.89
CA GLN A 49 8.57 47.59 -4.82
C GLN A 49 9.19 46.26 -5.32
N ASP A 50 10.47 46.27 -5.69
CA ASP A 50 11.19 45.05 -6.09
C ASP A 50 11.28 44.03 -4.94
N LEU A 51 11.59 44.50 -3.73
CA LEU A 51 11.63 43.66 -2.54
C LEU A 51 10.25 43.09 -2.18
N ASP A 52 9.17 43.88 -2.28
CA ASP A 52 7.81 43.41 -2.04
C ASP A 52 7.41 42.34 -3.07
N SER A 53 7.74 42.55 -4.34
CA SER A 53 7.52 41.55 -5.40
C SER A 53 8.27 40.25 -5.12
N LYS A 54 9.55 40.33 -4.73
CA LYS A 54 10.35 39.16 -4.34
C LYS A 54 9.77 38.45 -3.12
N ALA A 55 9.36 39.19 -2.10
CA ALA A 55 8.76 38.65 -0.89
C ALA A 55 7.48 37.87 -1.20
N ARG A 56 6.61 38.43 -2.06
CA ARG A 56 5.39 37.74 -2.54
C ARG A 56 5.74 36.45 -3.28
N SER A 57 6.69 36.51 -4.21
CA SER A 57 7.13 35.31 -4.95
C SER A 57 7.68 34.22 -4.02
N PHE A 58 8.51 34.57 -3.04
CA PHE A 58 9.01 33.60 -2.06
C PHE A 58 7.90 33.05 -1.17
N HIS A 59 6.91 33.86 -0.80
CA HIS A 59 5.78 33.40 -0.02
C HIS A 59 4.94 32.37 -0.78
N GLU A 60 4.69 32.60 -2.06
CA GLU A 60 4.00 31.65 -2.95
C GLU A 60 4.77 30.34 -3.10
N GLN A 61 6.08 30.43 -3.32
CA GLN A 61 6.95 29.24 -3.38
C GLN A 61 6.93 28.45 -2.08
N LEU A 62 7.02 29.12 -0.92
CA LEU A 62 6.97 28.47 0.38
C LEU A 62 5.63 27.78 0.62
N ARG A 63 4.52 28.41 0.20
CA ARG A 63 3.20 27.79 0.25
C ARG A 63 3.15 26.52 -0.60
N ALA A 64 3.64 26.58 -1.83
CA ALA A 64 3.70 25.41 -2.72
C ALA A 64 4.57 24.28 -2.13
N PHE A 65 5.71 24.61 -1.51
CA PHE A 65 6.54 23.62 -0.81
C PHE A 65 5.78 22.97 0.36
N ARG A 66 5.10 23.75 1.20
CA ARG A 66 4.30 23.21 2.32
C ARG A 66 3.16 22.31 1.85
N GLU A 67 2.48 22.66 0.75
CA GLU A 67 1.43 21.84 0.16
C GLU A 67 2.00 20.51 -0.38
N ARG A 68 3.17 20.55 -1.03
CA ARG A 68 3.87 19.34 -1.48
C ARG A 68 4.33 18.46 -0.31
N ASP A 69 4.92 19.04 0.72
CA ASP A 69 5.35 18.31 1.92
C ASP A 69 4.18 17.64 2.61
N LYS A 70 3.01 18.31 2.68
CA LYS A 70 1.79 17.70 3.19
C LYS A 70 1.36 16.51 2.34
N ALA A 71 1.29 16.68 1.01
CA ALA A 71 0.92 15.60 0.10
C ALA A 71 1.87 14.39 0.18
N LEU A 72 3.18 14.64 0.36
CA LEU A 72 4.17 13.57 0.56
C LEU A 72 3.95 12.83 1.89
N ASN A 73 3.66 13.55 2.97
CA ASN A 73 3.34 12.92 4.26
C ASN A 73 2.06 12.08 4.17
N ASP A 74 1.00 12.61 3.53
CA ASP A 74 -0.25 11.89 3.33
C ASP A 74 -0.04 10.62 2.48
N ALA A 75 0.76 10.72 1.41
CA ALA A 75 1.13 9.57 0.58
C ALA A 75 1.95 8.52 1.34
N LEU A 76 2.86 8.94 2.22
CA LEU A 76 3.64 8.03 3.05
C LEU A 76 2.76 7.27 4.03
N ILE A 77 1.81 7.96 4.67
CA ILE A 77 0.83 7.33 5.58
C ILE A 77 -0.03 6.32 4.80
N ALA A 78 -0.54 6.71 3.63
CA ALA A 78 -1.33 5.81 2.79
C ALA A 78 -0.52 4.57 2.35
N ALA A 79 0.75 4.73 2.00
CA ALA A 79 1.63 3.62 1.66
C ALA A 79 1.89 2.67 2.85
N GLN A 80 2.02 3.20 4.07
CA GLN A 80 2.14 2.39 5.28
C GLN A 80 0.87 1.61 5.56
N GLN A 81 -0.30 2.24 5.46
CA GLN A 81 -1.59 1.57 5.62
C GLN A 81 -1.78 0.46 4.59
N LEU A 82 -1.50 0.75 3.30
CA LEU A 82 -1.58 -0.26 2.24
C LEU A 82 -0.65 -1.44 2.50
N ARG A 83 0.59 -1.19 2.95
CA ARG A 83 1.52 -2.26 3.29
C ARG A 83 0.97 -3.14 4.41
N ASP A 84 0.39 -2.55 5.44
CA ASP A 84 -0.14 -3.28 6.59
C ASP A 84 -1.41 -4.07 6.19
N ASP A 85 -2.25 -3.51 5.33
CA ASP A 85 -3.42 -4.19 4.74
C ASP A 85 -3.02 -5.39 3.87
N VAL A 86 -2.03 -5.21 3.00
CA VAL A 86 -1.48 -6.29 2.15
C VAL A 86 -0.90 -7.40 3.02
N ARG A 87 -0.17 -7.06 4.08
CA ARG A 87 0.36 -8.04 5.02
C ARG A 87 -0.76 -8.81 5.71
N ALA A 88 -1.78 -8.12 6.22
CA ALA A 88 -2.91 -8.76 6.89
C ALA A 88 -3.72 -9.65 5.92
N GLN A 89 -3.86 -9.25 4.66
CA GLN A 89 -4.50 -10.07 3.63
C GLN A 89 -3.68 -11.32 3.31
N ALA A 90 -2.37 -11.18 3.09
CA ALA A 90 -1.48 -12.31 2.83
C ALA A 90 -1.47 -13.31 3.99
N GLU A 91 -1.49 -12.83 5.25
CA GLU A 91 -1.59 -13.70 6.43
C GLU A 91 -2.92 -14.48 6.47
N ARG A 92 -4.04 -13.84 6.13
CA ARG A 92 -5.35 -14.51 6.03
C ARG A 92 -5.39 -15.54 4.90
N GLU A 93 -4.88 -15.20 3.73
CA GLU A 93 -4.80 -16.11 2.58
C GLU A 93 -3.90 -17.30 2.88
N ALA A 94 -2.74 -17.09 3.50
CA ALA A 94 -1.86 -18.17 3.92
C ALA A 94 -2.54 -19.13 4.91
N GLN A 95 -3.28 -18.61 5.90
CA GLN A 95 -4.06 -19.43 6.83
C GLN A 95 -5.15 -20.23 6.12
N LEU A 96 -5.83 -19.63 5.13
CA LEU A 96 -6.84 -20.33 4.34
C LEU A 96 -6.22 -21.48 3.53
N ILE A 97 -5.12 -21.22 2.83
CA ILE A 97 -4.38 -22.24 2.07
C ILE A 97 -3.96 -23.40 2.97
N ILE A 98 -3.43 -23.12 4.16
CA ILE A 98 -3.04 -24.17 5.12
C ILE A 98 -4.25 -25.01 5.53
N ARG A 99 -5.38 -24.37 5.85
CA ARG A 99 -6.61 -25.09 6.24
C ARG A 99 -7.16 -25.95 5.09
N GLU A 100 -7.16 -25.43 3.88
CA GLU A 100 -7.60 -26.17 2.69
C GLU A 100 -6.69 -27.37 2.41
N ALA A 101 -5.37 -27.18 2.49
CA ALA A 101 -4.39 -28.25 2.32
C ALA A 101 -4.54 -29.34 3.40
N GLN A 102 -4.80 -28.95 4.66
CA GLN A 102 -5.06 -29.90 5.74
C GLN A 102 -6.35 -30.69 5.50
N ALA A 103 -7.46 -30.01 5.17
CA ALA A 103 -8.73 -30.66 4.89
C ALA A 103 -8.64 -31.61 3.69
N GLU A 104 -7.92 -31.23 2.64
CA GLU A 104 -7.69 -32.10 1.49
C GLU A 104 -6.80 -33.30 1.85
N GLY A 105 -5.75 -33.09 2.64
CA GLY A 105 -4.92 -34.17 3.17
C GLY A 105 -5.73 -35.18 3.99
N GLU A 106 -6.62 -34.72 4.85
CA GLU A 106 -7.53 -35.57 5.62
C GLU A 106 -8.46 -36.38 4.71
N ARG A 107 -9.04 -35.75 3.68
CA ARG A 107 -9.88 -36.47 2.69
C ARG A 107 -9.11 -37.56 1.97
N ILE A 108 -7.88 -37.28 1.53
CA ILE A 108 -7.03 -38.25 0.85
C ILE A 108 -6.74 -39.45 1.77
N ILE A 109 -6.43 -39.19 3.04
CA ILE A 109 -6.17 -40.24 4.03
C ILE A 109 -7.41 -41.09 4.26
N GLU A 110 -8.59 -40.48 4.42
CA GLU A 110 -9.83 -41.23 4.63
C GLU A 110 -10.24 -42.04 3.39
N ALA A 111 -10.04 -41.50 2.18
CA ALA A 111 -10.24 -42.25 0.94
C ALA A 111 -9.29 -43.47 0.87
N ALA A 112 -8.01 -43.28 1.15
CA ALA A 112 -7.04 -44.38 1.18
C ALA A 112 -7.40 -45.45 2.21
N LYS A 113 -7.82 -45.07 3.42
CA LYS A 113 -8.30 -46.02 4.43
C LYS A 113 -9.54 -46.78 3.97
N ALA A 114 -10.47 -46.12 3.29
CA ALA A 114 -11.65 -46.77 2.73
C ALA A 114 -11.27 -47.80 1.66
N ASP A 115 -10.32 -47.46 0.78
CA ASP A 115 -9.81 -48.39 -0.22
C ASP A 115 -9.10 -49.59 0.40
N VAL A 116 -8.28 -49.39 1.44
CA VAL A 116 -7.63 -50.49 2.17
C VAL A 116 -8.67 -51.44 2.76
N ARG A 117 -9.69 -50.91 3.45
CA ARG A 117 -10.78 -51.73 4.01
C ARG A 117 -11.50 -52.53 2.93
N ARG A 118 -11.81 -51.91 1.80
CA ARG A 118 -12.44 -52.59 0.66
C ARG A 118 -11.56 -53.72 0.12
N MET A 119 -10.26 -53.49 -0.04
CA MET A 119 -9.31 -54.52 -0.49
C MET A 119 -9.20 -55.67 0.52
N GLU A 120 -9.22 -55.40 1.83
CA GLU A 120 -9.23 -56.43 2.86
C GLU A 120 -10.50 -57.30 2.77
N GLU A 121 -11.68 -56.70 2.57
CA GLU A 121 -12.94 -57.41 2.35
C GLU A 121 -12.92 -58.26 1.06
N GLU A 122 -12.38 -57.73 -0.03
CA GLU A 122 -12.19 -58.45 -1.30
C GLU A 122 -11.23 -59.64 -1.13
N LEU A 123 -10.14 -59.48 -0.37
CA LEU A 123 -9.21 -60.57 -0.05
C LEU A 123 -9.91 -61.66 0.79
N ASP A 124 -10.66 -61.27 1.81
CA ASP A 124 -11.38 -62.19 2.69
C ASP A 124 -12.41 -63.04 1.91
N THR A 125 -13.15 -62.40 1.01
CA THR A 125 -14.14 -63.08 0.17
C THR A 125 -13.47 -64.01 -0.84
N LEU A 126 -12.34 -63.61 -1.43
CA LEU A 126 -11.55 -64.46 -2.33
C LEU A 126 -11.00 -65.67 -1.58
N ASP A 127 -10.51 -65.49 -0.36
CA ASP A 127 -9.91 -66.56 0.44
C ASP A 127 -10.97 -67.56 0.93
N ARG A 128 -12.18 -67.09 1.28
CA ARG A 128 -13.35 -67.95 1.52
C ARG A 128 -13.75 -68.74 0.26
N SER A 129 -13.80 -68.08 -0.89
CA SER A 129 -14.12 -68.72 -2.17
C SER A 129 -13.12 -69.81 -2.53
N ARG A 130 -11.82 -69.54 -2.32
CA ARG A 130 -10.73 -70.51 -2.48
C ARG A 130 -10.92 -71.72 -1.58
N ARG A 131 -11.21 -71.53 -0.29
CA ARG A 131 -11.43 -72.62 0.67
C ARG A 131 -12.60 -73.50 0.27
N THR A 132 -13.73 -72.90 -0.12
CA THR A 132 -14.91 -73.64 -0.58
C THR A 132 -14.61 -74.44 -1.85
N TYR A 133 -13.91 -73.83 -2.82
CA TYR A 133 -13.51 -74.52 -4.05
C TYR A 133 -12.61 -75.73 -3.76
N LEU A 134 -11.58 -75.56 -2.92
CA LEU A 134 -10.69 -76.66 -2.53
C LEU A 134 -11.47 -77.78 -1.80
N ALA A 135 -12.39 -77.43 -0.90
CA ALA A 135 -13.24 -78.41 -0.22
C ALA A 135 -14.12 -79.20 -1.21
N GLN A 136 -14.70 -78.54 -2.22
CA GLN A 136 -15.48 -79.19 -3.27
C GLN A 136 -14.62 -80.15 -4.11
N VAL A 137 -13.42 -79.73 -4.50
CA VAL A 137 -12.47 -80.57 -5.25
C VAL A 137 -12.10 -81.81 -4.43
N VAL A 138 -11.70 -81.65 -3.17
CA VAL A 138 -11.36 -82.77 -2.29
C VAL A 138 -12.55 -83.71 -2.07
N ALA A 139 -13.75 -83.17 -1.88
CA ALA A 139 -14.96 -83.98 -1.74
C ALA A 139 -15.34 -84.74 -3.03
N SER A 140 -14.98 -84.21 -4.20
CA SER A 140 -15.20 -84.89 -5.49
C SER A 140 -14.19 -86.01 -5.75
N THR A 141 -12.91 -85.82 -5.39
CA THR A 141 -11.86 -86.83 -5.57
C THR A 141 -12.02 -88.01 -4.61
N LEU A 142 -12.42 -87.77 -3.36
CA LEU A 142 -12.72 -88.83 -2.39
C LEU A 142 -13.95 -89.66 -2.79
N ARG A 143 -14.97 -89.04 -3.41
CA ARG A 143 -16.12 -89.77 -3.99
C ARG A 143 -15.73 -90.65 -5.17
N GLY A 144 -14.82 -90.16 -6.03
CA GLY A 144 -14.27 -90.93 -7.15
C GLY A 144 -13.41 -92.12 -6.69
N ALA A 145 -12.64 -91.96 -5.60
CA ALA A 145 -11.82 -93.03 -5.03
C ALA A 145 -12.64 -94.12 -4.31
N GLY A 146 -13.76 -93.77 -3.68
CA GLY A 146 -14.68 -94.73 -3.04
C GLY A 146 -15.54 -95.55 -4.02
N ALA A 147 -15.74 -95.06 -5.25
CA ALA A 147 -16.52 -95.75 -6.28
C ALA A 147 -15.72 -96.81 -7.06
N ASN A 148 -14.39 -96.86 -6.92
CA ASN A 148 -13.53 -97.80 -7.67
C ASN A 148 -13.08 -99.03 -6.86
N SER A 149 -13.65 -99.26 -5.67
CA SER A 149 -13.35 -100.43 -4.81
C SER A 149 -14.53 -101.38 -4.60
N SER A 150 -15.66 -101.19 -5.30
CA SER A 150 -16.84 -102.04 -5.17
C SER A 150 -17.40 -102.50 -6.52
N GLY A 151 -16.91 -103.65 -7.00
CA GLY A 151 -17.62 -104.51 -7.94
C GLY A 151 -16.72 -105.52 -8.68
N PRO A 152 -17.18 -106.76 -8.92
CA PRO A 152 -17.69 -107.72 -7.95
C PRO A 152 -16.87 -109.02 -7.94
N THR A 153 -16.89 -109.72 -6.79
CA THR A 153 -16.73 -111.17 -6.70
C THR A 153 -17.75 -111.88 -7.58
N LYS A 154 -17.32 -112.85 -8.39
CA LYS A 154 -18.02 -114.08 -8.81
C LYS A 154 -17.10 -114.85 -9.77
N GLU A 155 -16.55 -115.96 -9.28
CA GLU A 155 -16.94 -117.37 -9.58
C GLU A 155 -16.15 -117.93 -10.77
#